data_AF-A0A420W5E7-F1
#
_entry.id   AF-A0A420W5E7-F1
#
_cell.length_a   1.000
_cell.length_b   1.000
_cell.length_c   1.000
_cell.angle_alpha   90.00
_cell.angle_beta   90.00
_cell.angle_gamma   90.00
#
_symmetry.space_group_name_H-M   'P 1'
#
loop_
_entity.id
_entity.type
_entity.pdbx_description
1 polymer ?
#
loop_
_entity_poly.entity_id
_entity_poly.type
_entity_poly.pdbx_seq_one_letter_code
_entity_poly.pdbx_strand_id
1 'polypeptide(L)' 'MARGRRTGKRTNKTVRLSIPKRLYYILQGIAGNNEQKLNRLIRIIIEEKLESSTVAEIASMLESKNRAKEEEEQATEQE' A
#
# COMPACT_ATOMS: atom_id res chain seq x y z
N MET A 1 6.95 11.74 -33.97
CA MET A 1 6.89 12.44 -32.66
C MET A 1 6.28 11.52 -31.63
N ALA A 2 7.11 10.91 -30.77
CA ALA A 2 6.62 10.06 -29.69
C ALA A 2 5.90 10.93 -28.65
N ARG A 3 4.58 10.71 -28.48
CA ARG A 3 3.81 11.39 -27.44
C ARG A 3 4.38 10.97 -26.08
N GLY A 4 5.00 11.92 -25.39
CA GLY A 4 5.56 11.74 -24.05
C GLY A 4 4.53 11.11 -23.12
N ARG A 5 4.88 9.94 -22.57
CA ARG A 5 4.13 9.26 -21.53
C ARG A 5 4.17 10.17 -20.30
N ARG A 6 3.04 10.75 -19.91
CA ARG A 6 2.94 11.63 -18.73
C ARG A 6 3.32 10.86 -17.47
N THR A 7 4.58 10.94 -17.06
CA THR A 7 5.10 10.63 -15.74
C THR A 7 4.48 11.61 -14.74
N GLY A 8 3.32 11.28 -14.16
CA GLY A 8 2.74 12.21 -13.18
C GLY A 8 1.31 11.95 -12.70
N LYS A 9 0.52 11.11 -13.35
CA LYS A 9 -0.72 10.63 -12.70
C LYS A 9 -0.39 9.31 -12.01
N ARG A 10 -0.30 9.33 -10.66
CA ARG A 10 -0.63 8.17 -9.83
C ARG A 10 -2.05 7.77 -10.23
N THR A 11 -2.18 7.00 -11.31
CA THR A 11 -3.43 6.36 -11.65
C THR A 11 -3.74 5.48 -10.45
N ASN A 12 -4.93 5.63 -9.88
CA ASN A 12 -5.41 4.72 -8.85
C ASN A 12 -5.19 3.31 -9.41
N LYS A 13 -4.20 2.58 -8.89
CA LYS A 13 -3.88 1.24 -9.38
C LYS A 13 -5.08 0.37 -9.03
N THR A 14 -5.92 0.10 -10.01
CA THR A 14 -7.04 -0.82 -9.83
C THR A 14 -6.46 -2.22 -9.68
N VAL A 15 -6.59 -2.79 -8.49
CA VAL A 15 -6.16 -4.17 -8.22
C VAL A 15 -7.38 -5.07 -8.40
N ARG A 16 -7.24 -6.11 -9.24
CA ARG A 16 -8.25 -7.16 -9.37
C ARG A 16 -7.84 -8.31 -8.47
N LEU A 17 -8.72 -8.68 -7.54
CA LEU A 17 -8.49 -9.76 -6.60
C LEU A 17 -9.32 -10.97 -7.01
N SER A 18 -8.68 -12.13 -7.04
CA SER A 18 -9.38 -13.42 -7.18
C SER A 18 -9.53 -14.02 -5.80
N ILE A 19 -10.77 -14.17 -5.34
CA ILE A 19 -11.09 -14.72 -4.03
C ILE A 19 -12.05 -15.91 -4.15
N PRO A 20 -12.01 -16.89 -3.22
CA PRO A 20 -12.95 -18.00 -3.21
C PRO A 20 -14.40 -17.51 -3.18
N LYS A 21 -15.29 -18.14 -3.96
CA LYS A 21 -16.70 -17.74 -4.09
C LYS A 21 -17.42 -17.66 -2.73
N ARG A 22 -17.14 -18.61 -1.84
CA ARG A 22 -17.68 -18.61 -0.47
C ARG A 22 -17.25 -17.36 0.32
N LEU A 23 -15.98 -16.98 0.21
CA LEU A 23 -15.43 -15.83 0.90
C LEU A 23 -16.03 -14.53 0.36
N TYR A 24 -16.18 -14.41 -0.97
CA TYR A 24 -16.88 -13.29 -1.59
C TYR A 24 -18.29 -13.10 -1.03
N TYR A 25 -19.11 -14.16 -0.96
CA TYR A 25 -20.48 -14.03 -0.44
C TYR A 25 -20.54 -13.70 1.05
N ILE A 26 -19.61 -14.20 1.86
CA ILE A 26 -19.51 -13.83 3.27
C ILE A 26 -19.24 -12.32 3.38
N LEU A 27 -18.23 -11.81 2.67
CA LEU A 27 -17.89 -10.39 2.69
C LEU A 27 -19.02 -9.52 2.13
N GLN A 28 -19.70 -9.99 1.07
CA GLN A 28 -20.83 -9.30 0.47
C GLN A 28 -22.03 -9.24 1.42
N GLY A 29 -22.29 -10.32 2.18
CA GLY A 29 -23.32 -10.35 3.22
C GLY A 29 -23.01 -9.37 4.36
N ILE A 30 -21.76 -9.35 4.84
CA ILE A 30 -21.29 -8.37 5.85
C ILE A 30 -21.44 -6.93 5.35
N ALA A 31 -21.14 -6.69 4.07
CA ALA A 31 -21.28 -5.39 3.43
C ALA A 31 -22.75 -4.98 3.15
N GLY A 32 -23.72 -5.84 3.47
CA GLY A 32 -25.15 -5.57 3.23
C GLY A 32 -25.49 -5.51 1.74
N ASN A 33 -24.89 -6.38 0.93
CA ASN A 33 -25.02 -6.42 -0.54
C ASN A 33 -24.63 -5.11 -1.26
N ASN A 34 -23.83 -4.25 -0.64
CA ASN A 34 -23.36 -3.00 -1.22
C ASN A 34 -21.88 -3.11 -1.65
N GLU A 35 -21.62 -3.01 -2.95
CA GLU A 35 -20.27 -3.13 -3.53
C GLU A 35 -19.29 -2.05 -3.05
N GLN A 36 -19.76 -0.82 -2.79
CA GLN A 36 -18.88 0.25 -2.30
C GLN A 36 -18.41 -0.06 -0.87
N LYS A 37 -19.31 -0.59 -0.03
CA LYS A 37 -18.97 -1.03 1.33
C LYS A 37 -18.06 -2.25 1.30
N LEU A 38 -18.28 -3.19 0.37
CA LEU A 38 -17.39 -4.34 0.18
C LEU A 38 -15.97 -3.89 -0.15
N ASN A 39 -15.81 -2.98 -1.12
CA ASN A 39 -14.48 -2.49 -1.51
C ASN A 39 -13.77 -1.77 -0.35
N ARG A 40 -14.52 -1.00 0.45
CA ARG A 40 -13.98 -0.35 1.65
C ARG A 40 -13.57 -1.37 2.71
N LEU A 41 -14.39 -2.40 2.94
CA LEU A 41 -14.10 -3.49 3.88
C LEU A 41 -12.84 -4.25 3.47
N ILE A 42 -12.72 -4.66 2.21
CA ILE A 42 -11.54 -5.35 1.67
C ILE A 42 -10.29 -4.49 1.86
N ARG A 43 -10.40 -3.19 1.59
CA ARG A 43 -9.30 -2.26 1.77
C ARG A 43 -8.84 -2.19 3.23
N ILE A 44 -9.76 -2.03 4.18
CA ILE A 44 -9.45 -1.97 5.62
C ILE A 44 -8.76 -3.27 6.07
N ILE A 45 -9.28 -4.43 5.67
CA ILE A 45 -8.68 -5.74 6.02
C ILE A 45 -7.24 -5.83 5.52
N ILE A 46 -6.97 -5.36 4.31
CA ILE A 46 -5.60 -5.36 3.74
C ILE A 46 -4.70 -4.37 4.48
N GLU A 47 -5.20 -3.18 4.78
CA GLU A 47 -4.46 -2.14 5.52
C GLU A 47 -4.07 -2.64 6.93
N GLU A 48 -5.02 -3.20 7.70
CA GLU A 48 -4.75 -3.78 9.03
C GLU A 48 -3.71 -4.92 8.98
N LYS A 49 -3.77 -5.77 7.95
CA LYS A 49 -2.80 -6.86 7.76
C LYS A 49 -1.43 -6.36 7.35
N LEU A 50 -1.35 -5.24 6.63
CA LEU A 50 -0.08 -4.62 6.28
C LEU A 50 0.55 -3.93 7.50
N GLU A 51 -0.23 -3.22 8.30
CA GLU A 51 0.24 -2.57 9.53
C GLU A 51 0.82 -3.57 10.53
N SER A 52 0.21 -4.76 10.62
CA SER A 52 0.68 -5.85 11.48
C SER A 52 1.70 -6.79 10.82
N SER A 53 2.13 -6.50 9.58
CA SER A 53 3.06 -7.36 8.83
C SER A 53 4.51 -7.03 9.16
N THR A 54 5.34 -8.08 9.24
CA THR A 54 6.80 -7.98 9.30
C THR A 54 7.38 -7.16 8.14
N VAL A 55 6.67 -7.07 7.00
CA VAL A 55 7.05 -6.21 5.87
C VAL A 55 7.03 -4.73 6.27
N ALA A 56 6.05 -4.29 7.08
CA ALA A 56 5.99 -2.92 7.55
C ALA A 56 7.11 -2.62 8.57
N GLU A 57 7.41 -3.57 9.46
CA GLU A 57 8.53 -3.46 10.38
C GLU A 57 9.88 -3.38 9.64
N ILE A 58 10.10 -4.24 8.65
CA ILE A 58 11.32 -4.24 7.82
C ILE A 58 11.42 -2.94 7.01
N ALA A 59 10.31 -2.45 6.46
CA ALA A 59 10.30 -1.17 5.73
C ALA A 59 10.70 -0.01 6.66
N SER A 60 10.18 0.02 7.89
CA SER A 60 10.54 1.03 8.89
C SER A 60 12.03 0.96 9.28
N MET A 61 12.59 -0.25 9.46
CA MET A 61 14.02 -0.43 9.74
C MET A 61 14.92 -0.02 8.58
N LEU A 62 14.48 -0.21 7.33
CA LEU A 62 15.20 0.25 6.15
C LEU A 62 15.15 1.77 6.03
N GLU A 63 14.00 2.39 6.28
CA GLU A 63 13.85 3.85 6.27
C GLU A 63 14.70 4.53 7.35
N SER A 64 14.75 3.98 8.56
CA SER A 64 15.59 4.52 9.64
C SER A 64 17.09 4.38 9.35
N LYS A 65 17.50 3.26 8.74
CA LYS A 65 18.90 3.08 8.30
C LYS A 65 19.30 4.04 7.18
N ASN A 66 18.37 4.40 6.30
CA ASN A 66 18.64 5.37 5.23
C ASN A 66 18.73 6.80 5.79
N ARG A 67 17.85 7.19 6.73
CA ARG A 67 17.93 8.50 7.40
C ARG A 67 19.23 8.68 8.19
N ALA A 68 19.68 7.64 8.89
CA ALA A 68 20.95 7.68 9.62
C ALA A 68 22.16 7.90 8.69
N LYS A 69 22.13 7.32 7.49
CA LYS A 69 23.18 7.55 6.47
C LYS A 69 23.13 8.96 5.89
N GLU A 70 21.94 9.48 5.62
CA GLU A 70 21.76 10.85 5.12
C GLU A 70 22.22 11.90 6.15
N GLU A 71 22.07 11.63 7.45
CA GLU A 71 22.57 12.49 8.53
C GLU A 71 24.10 12.42 8.69
N GLU A 72 24.73 11.25 8.50
CA GLU A 72 26.19 11.09 8.52
C GLU A 72 26.88 11.75 7.29
N GLU A 73 26.26 11.69 6.12
CA GLU A 73 26.76 12.34 4.89
C GLU A 73 26.67 13.86 4.99
N GLN A 74 25.64 14.42 5.64
CA GLN A 74 25.52 15.87 5.83
C GLN A 74 26.46 16.43 6.90
N ALA A 75 26.86 15.63 7.89
CA ALA A 75 27.81 16.03 8.92
C ALA A 75 29.26 16.06 8.41
N THR A 76 29.59 15.26 7.41
CA THR A 76 30.96 15.17 6.84
C THR A 76 31.23 16.20 5.74
N GLU A 77 30.21 16.83 5.16
CA GLU A 77 30.36 17.92 4.18
C GLU A 77 30.50 19.33 4.80
N GLN A 78 30.36 19.47 6.13
CA GLN A 78 30.43 20.75 6.84
C GLN A 78 31.72 20.97 7.65
N GLU A 79 32.68 20.03 7.61
CA GLU A 79 34.04 20.19 8.17
C GLU A 79 35.09 20.61 7.13
#